data_AF-A0A944Q8L4-F1
#
_entry.id   AF-A0A944Q8L4-F1
#
_cell.length_a   1.000
_cell.length_b   1.000
_cell.length_c   1.000
_cell.angle_alpha   90.00
_cell.angle_beta   90.00
_cell.angle_gamma   90.00
#
_symmetry.space_group_name_H-M   'P 1'
#
loop_
_entity.id
_entity.type
_entity.pdbx_description
1 polymer ?
#
loop_
_entity_poly.entity_id
_entity_poly.type
_entity_poly.pdbx_seq_one_letter_code
_entity_poly.pdbx_strand_id
1 'polypeptide(L)' 'MNVHCQYVAEWVGTKKRWALTVDEPEMDALKAVAEECSDTNVQYEIAP' A
#
# COMPACT_ATOMS: atom_id res chain seq x y z
N MET A 1 7.18 14.40 0.03
CA MET A 1 7.18 12.99 0.46
C MET A 1 6.86 12.92 1.95
N ASN A 2 5.67 12.43 2.31
CA ASN A 2 5.25 12.23 3.71
C ASN A 2 5.67 10.82 4.16
N VAL A 3 6.24 10.68 5.36
CA VAL A 3 6.64 9.38 5.93
C VAL A 3 5.46 8.41 6.01
N HIS A 4 4.25 8.93 6.25
CA HIS A 4 3.03 8.14 6.26
C HIS A 4 2.74 7.51 4.88
N CYS A 5 2.84 8.30 3.79
CA CYS A 5 2.63 7.81 2.43
C CYS A 5 3.65 6.71 2.07
N GLN A 6 4.92 6.92 2.42
CA GLN A 6 5.97 5.93 2.17
C GLN A 6 5.67 4.62 2.91
N TYR A 7 5.36 4.70 4.20
CA TYR A 7 5.04 3.53 5.01
C TYR A 7 3.87 2.73 4.43
N VAL A 8 2.78 3.41 4.04
CA VAL A 8 1.61 2.76 3.45
C VAL A 8 1.94 2.12 2.11
N ALA A 9 2.75 2.77 1.27
CA ALA A 9 3.21 2.19 0.01
C ALA A 9 4.07 0.93 0.22
N GLU A 10 4.98 0.94 1.20
CA GLU A 10 5.79 -0.23 1.58
C GLU A 10 4.93 -1.37 2.13
N TRP A 11 3.90 -1.05 2.92
CA TRP A 11 2.93 -2.03 3.41
C TRP A 11 2.16 -2.69 2.27
N VAL A 12 1.59 -1.91 1.34
CA VAL A 12 0.89 -2.44 0.16
C VAL A 12 1.83 -3.27 -0.70
N GLY A 13 3.07 -2.80 -0.90
CA GLY A 13 4.10 -3.54 -1.63
C GLY A 13 4.38 -4.91 -0.99
N THR A 14 4.47 -4.95 0.34
CA THR A 14 4.63 -6.20 1.09
C THR A 14 3.45 -7.13 0.90
N LYS A 15 2.21 -6.65 1.04
CA LYS A 15 1.04 -7.50 0.81
C LYS A 15 1.01 -8.09 -0.60
N LYS A 16 1.31 -7.28 -1.61
CA LYS A 16 1.34 -7.74 -3.01
C LYS A 16 2.46 -8.76 -3.25
N ARG A 17 3.65 -8.56 -2.69
CA ARG A 17 4.77 -9.52 -2.75
C ARG A 17 4.36 -10.92 -2.30
N TRP A 18 3.56 -11.00 -1.23
CA TRP A 18 3.18 -12.26 -0.59
C TRP A 18 1.75 -12.72 -0.90
N ALA A 19 1.06 -12.06 -1.84
CA ALA A 19 -0.34 -12.30 -2.17
C ALA A 19 -1.30 -12.31 -0.95
N LEU A 20 -1.05 -11.44 0.03
CA LEU A 20 -1.89 -11.32 1.21
C LEU A 20 -3.19 -10.57 0.86
N THR A 21 -4.31 -11.04 1.40
CA THR A 21 -5.60 -10.36 1.27
C THR A 21 -5.67 -9.12 2.16
N VAL A 22 -6.64 -8.27 1.87
CA VAL A 22 -7.08 -7.16 2.74
C VAL A 22 -8.55 -7.36 3.06
N ASP A 23 -8.96 -6.99 4.26
CA ASP A 23 -10.37 -6.86 4.58
C ASP A 23 -10.93 -5.53 4.05
N GLU A 24 -12.26 -5.39 4.10
CA GLU A 24 -12.95 -4.20 3.59
C GLU A 24 -12.56 -2.91 4.34
N PRO A 25 -12.50 -2.87 5.70
CA PRO A 25 -12.01 -1.70 6.42
C PRO A 25 -10.58 -1.29 6.04
N GLU A 26 -9.67 -2.25 5.88
CA GLU A 26 -8.31 -1.97 5.45
C GLU A 26 -8.27 -1.42 4.03
N MET A 27 -9.07 -1.97 3.11
CA MET A 27 -9.14 -1.48 1.74
C MET A 27 -9.61 -0.02 1.68
N ASP A 28 -10.60 0.36 2.48
CA ASP A 28 -11.11 1.72 2.51
C ASP A 28 -10.10 2.70 3.10
N ALA A 29 -9.39 2.30 4.15
CA ALA A 29 -8.29 3.07 4.71
C ALA A 29 -7.16 3.28 3.69
N LEU A 30 -6.78 2.23 2.94
CA LEU A 30 -5.74 2.32 1.90
C LEU A 30 -6.14 3.26 0.76
N LYS A 31 -7.42 3.26 0.36
CA LYS A 31 -7.94 4.20 -0.66
C LYS A 31 -7.89 5.65 -0.18
N ALA A 32 -8.31 5.91 1.05
CA ALA A 32 -8.26 7.26 1.61
C ALA A 32 -6.83 7.81 1.64
N VAL A 33 -5.85 6.99 2.05
CA VAL A 33 -4.44 7.39 1.99
C VAL A 33 -3.96 7.58 0.56
N ALA A 34 -4.39 6.75 -0.40
CA ALA A 34 -4.00 6.89 -1.80
C ALA A 34 -4.49 8.21 -2.42
N GLU A 35 -5.65 8.73 -2.01
CA GLU A 35 -6.14 10.05 -2.44
C GLU A 35 -5.23 11.18 -1.95
N GLU A 36 -4.71 11.08 -0.72
CA GLU A 36 -3.78 12.06 -0.13
C GLU A 36 -2.34 11.92 -0.66
N CYS A 37 -1.96 10.71 -1.11
CA CYS A 37 -0.60 10.34 -1.51
C CYS A 37 -0.48 10.05 -3.03
N SER A 38 -1.21 10.81 -3.86
CA SER A 38 -1.34 10.57 -5.31
C SER A 38 -0.03 10.51 -6.12
N ASP A 39 1.07 11.02 -5.58
CA ASP A 39 2.42 10.98 -6.18
C ASP A 39 3.24 9.73 -5.79
N THR A 40 2.70 8.87 -4.92
CA THR A 40 3.41 7.72 -4.37
C THR A 40 3.12 6.44 -5.16
N ASN A 41 4.16 5.81 -5.70
CA ASN A 41 4.07 4.54 -6.42
C ASN A 41 4.42 3.36 -5.52
N VAL A 42 3.65 2.29 -5.60
CA VAL A 42 3.93 1.03 -4.90
C VAL A 42 4.90 0.19 -5.72
N GLN A 43 6.06 -0.14 -5.15
CA GLN A 43 7.05 -1.02 -5.74
C GLN A 43 7.00 -2.39 -5.06
N TYR A 44 6.96 -3.47 -5.84
CA TYR A 44 7.04 -4.83 -5.32
C TYR A 44 7.50 -5.81 -6.39
N GLU A 45 8.15 -6.88 -5.93
CA GLU A 45 8.42 -8.09 -6.71
C GLU A 45 7.73 -9.26 -6.03
N ILE A 46 7.23 -10.22 -6.82
CA ILE A 46 6.57 -11.42 -6.30
C ILE A 46 7.58 -12.28 -5.54
N ALA A 47 7.21 -12.74 -4.34
CA ALA A 47 8.02 -13.69 -3.59
C ALA A 47 8.03 -15.07 -4.28
N PRO A 48 9.13 -15.83 -4.20
CA PRO A 48 9.20 -17.22 -4.68
C PRO A 48 8.19 -18.15 -4.04
#